data_AF-A0ABD1IEQ5-F1
#
_entry.id   AF-A0ABD1IEQ5-F1
#
_cell.length_a   1.000
_cell.length_b   1.000
_cell.length_c   1.000
_cell.angle_alpha   90.00
_cell.angle_beta   90.00
_cell.angle_gamma   90.00
#
_symmetry.space_group_name_H-M   'P 1'
#
loop_
_entity.id
_entity.type
_entity.pdbx_description
1 polymer ?
#
loop_
_entity_poly.entity_id
_entity_poly.type
_entity_poly.pdbx_seq_one_letter_code
_entity_poly.pdbx_strand_id
1 'polypeptide(L)'
;MESIVATLLSSFRRVPPAAIPAVLDCILTSTAASPSSFFHRLLDEFPHISKDIAHKGEQMDSEWRNSVATYVAVISHFVKKSGPHDMHVFVCSIWIPLLKSIYPCDRELFNEVSSLFLNLLKETNS
;
A
#
# COMPACT_ATOMS: atom_id res chain seq x y z
N MET A 1 17.00 -14.32 1.05
CA MET A 1 17.30 -13.12 0.25
C MET A 1 16.12 -12.20 0.49
N GLU A 2 16.32 -11.01 1.05
CA GLU A 2 15.20 -10.07 1.25
C GLU A 2 14.58 -9.73 -0.10
N SER A 3 13.25 -9.78 -0.15
CA SER A 3 12.51 -9.38 -1.34
C SER A 3 12.79 -7.91 -1.64
N ILE A 4 13.08 -7.58 -2.90
CA ILE A 4 13.26 -6.19 -3.36
C ILE A 4 12.09 -5.32 -2.91
N VAL A 5 10.88 -5.89 -2.90
CA VAL A 5 9.66 -5.20 -2.45
C VAL A 5 9.68 -4.97 -0.94
N ALA A 6 10.12 -5.93 -0.13
CA ALA A 6 10.24 -5.76 1.31
C ALA A 6 11.27 -4.67 1.67
N THR A 7 12.43 -4.66 1.01
CA THR A 7 13.45 -3.60 1.17
C THR A 7 12.96 -2.24 0.70
N LEU A 8 12.13 -2.20 -0.35
CA LEU A 8 11.56 -0.96 -0.85
C LEU A 8 10.52 -0.40 0.13
N LEU A 9 9.64 -1.26 0.65
CA LEU A 9 8.63 -0.86 1.63
C LEU A 9 9.26 -0.43 2.95
N SER A 10 10.33 -1.09 3.40
CA SER A 10 11.08 -0.65 4.58
C SER A 10 11.71 0.73 4.36
N SER A 11 12.17 1.02 3.14
CA SER A 11 12.69 2.35 2.76
C SER A 11 11.58 3.41 2.73
N PHE A 12 10.38 3.04 2.25
CA PHE A 12 9.24 3.96 2.20
C PHE A 12 8.71 4.37 3.57
N ARG A 13 8.98 3.61 4.64
CA ARG A 13 8.70 4.05 6.02
C ARG A 13 9.41 5.36 6.39
N ARG A 14 10.47 5.73 5.67
CA ARG A 14 11.25 6.96 5.88
C ARG A 14 10.84 8.10 4.96
N VAL A 15 9.88 7.86 4.08
CA VAL A 15 9.42 8.82 3.07
C VAL A 15 8.04 9.33 3.47
N PRO A 16 7.76 10.64 3.35
CA PRO A 16 6.41 11.16 3.54
C PRO A 16 5.42 10.50 2.57
N PRO A 17 4.21 10.11 2.99
CA PRO A 17 3.23 9.45 2.11
C PRO A 17 2.95 10.22 0.80
N ALA A 18 2.98 11.56 0.85
CA ALA A 18 2.80 12.42 -0.33
C ALA A 18 3.92 12.29 -1.39
N ALA A 19 5.12 11.84 -1.03
CA ALA A 19 6.24 11.66 -1.96
C ALA A 19 6.29 10.26 -2.57
N ILE A 20 5.53 9.29 -2.04
CA ILE A 20 5.50 7.90 -2.51
C ILE A 20 5.15 7.77 -4.00
N PRO A 21 4.15 8.48 -4.55
CA PRO A 21 3.83 8.38 -5.98
C PRO A 21 5.01 8.73 -6.88
N ALA A 22 5.71 9.82 -6.58
CA ALA A 22 6.87 10.27 -7.36
C ALA A 22 8.04 9.29 -7.27
N VAL A 23 8.29 8.72 -6.08
CA VAL A 23 9.34 7.70 -5.89
C VAL A 23 9.01 6.43 -6.67
N LEU A 24 7.75 5.97 -6.65
CA LEU A 24 7.31 4.82 -7.42
C LEU A 24 7.45 5.07 -8.93
N ASP A 25 7.10 6.25 -9.40
CA ASP A 25 7.25 6.60 -10.82
C ASP A 25 8.71 6.60 -11.26
N CYS A 26 9.61 7.12 -10.42
CA CYS A 26 11.03 7.05 -10.66
C CYS A 26 11.51 5.60 -10.75
N ILE A 27 11.11 4.74 -9.82
CA ILE A 27 11.52 3.33 -9.79
C ILE A 27 11.01 2.58 -11.02
N LEU A 28 9.73 2.72 -11.35
CA LEU A 28 9.13 2.08 -12.52
C LEU A 28 9.85 2.50 -13.81
N THR A 29 10.18 3.79 -13.92
CA THR A 29 10.91 4.33 -15.08
C THR A 29 12.35 3.81 -15.14
N SER A 30 13.08 3.81 -14.02
CA SER A 30 14.50 3.38 -13.98
C SER A 30 14.70 1.88 -14.12
N THR A 31 13.71 1.07 -13.71
CA THR A 31 13.81 -0.40 -13.77
C THR A 31 13.20 -1.00 -15.04
N ALA A 32 12.58 -0.17 -15.90
CA ALA A 32 11.74 -0.61 -17.02
C ALA A 32 10.71 -1.68 -16.62
N ALA A 33 10.31 -1.69 -15.35
CA ALA A 33 9.39 -2.69 -14.82
C ALA A 33 7.96 -2.37 -15.24
N SER A 34 7.22 -3.40 -15.68
CA SER A 34 5.78 -3.26 -15.87
C SER A 34 5.09 -2.98 -14.52
N PRO A 35 4.22 -1.95 -14.45
CA PRO A 35 3.43 -1.66 -13.24
C PRO A 35 2.69 -2.88 -12.70
N SER A 36 2.08 -3.70 -13.58
CA SER A 36 1.38 -4.92 -13.17
C SER A 36 2.33 -5.98 -12.60
N SER A 37 3.53 -6.17 -13.19
CA SER A 37 4.54 -7.12 -12.63
C SER A 37 5.00 -6.71 -11.24
N PHE A 38 5.17 -5.40 -11.02
CA PHE A 38 5.53 -4.89 -9.70
C PHE A 38 4.38 -5.04 -8.71
N PHE A 39 3.16 -4.75 -9.15
CA PHE A 39 1.94 -4.92 -8.36
C PHE A 39 1.72 -6.38 -7.91
N HIS A 40 1.92 -7.36 -8.80
CA HIS A 40 1.85 -8.77 -8.42
C HIS A 40 2.92 -9.18 -7.39
N ARG A 41 4.14 -8.66 -7.49
CA ARG A 41 5.16 -8.88 -6.45
C ARG A 41 4.78 -8.23 -5.12
N LEU A 42 4.10 -7.08 -5.14
CA LEU A 42 3.56 -6.44 -3.94
C LEU A 42 2.45 -7.30 -3.30
N LEU A 43 1.62 -7.94 -4.11
CA LEU A 43 0.59 -8.89 -3.67
C LEU A 43 1.21 -10.11 -2.98
N ASP A 44 2.26 -10.69 -3.57
CA ASP A 44 2.93 -11.88 -3.02
C ASP A 44 3.57 -11.61 -1.65
N GLU A 45 4.07 -10.40 -1.42
CA GLU A 45 4.69 -9.99 -0.15
C GLU A 45 3.67 -9.53 0.91
N PHE A 46 2.42 -9.26 0.53
CA PHE A 46 1.40 -8.71 1.42
C PHE A 46 1.20 -9.52 2.71
N PRO A 47 1.14 -10.87 2.70
CA PRO A 47 0.96 -11.65 3.93
C PRO A 47 2.08 -11.45 4.96
N HIS A 48 3.28 -11.09 4.52
CA HIS A 48 4.40 -10.77 5.41
C HIS A 48 4.23 -9.38 6.01
N ILE A 49 3.85 -8.41 5.18
CA ILE A 49 3.64 -7.02 5.57
C ILE A 49 2.43 -6.89 6.51
N SER A 50 1.34 -7.61 6.25
CA SER A 50 0.13 -7.57 7.08
C SER A 50 0.39 -8.15 8.47
N LYS A 51 1.25 -9.17 8.59
CA LYS A 51 1.67 -9.72 9.89
C LYS A 51 2.52 -8.72 10.67
N ASP A 52 3.44 -8.02 10.01
CA ASP A 52 4.22 -6.95 10.64
C ASP A 52 3.34 -5.79 11.12
N ILE A 53 2.34 -5.39 10.32
CA ILE A 53 1.36 -4.36 10.70
C ILE A 53 0.51 -4.83 11.87
N ALA A 54 0.04 -6.09 11.87
CA ALA A 54 -0.78 -6.64 12.96
C ALA A 54 0.01 -6.80 14.27
N HIS A 55 1.25 -7.27 14.21
CA HIS A 55 2.10 -7.45 15.41
C HIS A 55 2.57 -6.13 16.03
N LYS A 56 2.81 -5.09 15.22
CA LYS A 56 3.18 -3.76 15.72
C LYS A 56 2.01 -2.94 16.25
N GLY A 57 0.76 -3.39 16.05
CA GLY A 57 -0.44 -2.69 16.54
C GLY A 57 -0.52 -2.59 18.08
N GLU A 58 0.25 -3.40 18.82
CA GLU A 58 0.35 -3.32 20.28
C GLU A 58 1.22 -2.14 20.77
N GLN A 59 2.03 -1.56 19.89
CA GLN A 59 2.86 -0.38 20.14
C GLN A 59 2.51 0.69 19.08
N MET A 60 1.34 1.33 19.25
CA MET A 60 0.80 2.34 18.33
C MET A 60 1.65 3.64 18.32
N ASP A 61 2.85 3.57 17.76
CA ASP A 61 3.72 4.72 17.56
C ASP A 61 3.48 5.39 16.19
N SER A 62 4.07 6.57 16.01
CA SER A 62 4.00 7.34 14.76
C SER A 62 4.62 6.58 13.56
N GLU A 63 5.54 5.66 13.81
CA GLU A 63 6.20 4.86 12.77
C GLU A 63 5.24 3.82 12.18
N TRP A 64 4.42 3.20 13.03
CA TRP A 64 3.37 2.27 12.60
C TRP A 64 2.32 2.97 11.74
N ARG A 65 1.80 4.13 12.18
CA ARG A 65 0.83 4.92 11.40
C ARG A 65 1.42 5.34 10.05
N ASN A 66 2.66 5.81 10.01
CA ASN A 66 3.33 6.16 8.76
C ASN A 66 3.50 4.94 7.84
N SER A 67 3.82 3.77 8.39
CA SER A 67 3.97 2.53 7.63
C SER A 67 2.66 2.12 6.94
N VAL A 68 1.53 2.21 7.65
CA VAL A 68 0.20 1.93 7.08
C VAL A 68 -0.16 2.95 6.00
N ALA A 69 -0.02 4.25 6.29
CA ALA A 69 -0.32 5.31 5.33
C ALA A 69 0.51 5.20 4.04
N THR A 70 1.80 4.93 4.19
CA THR A 70 2.71 4.66 3.07
C THR A 70 2.28 3.44 2.26
N TYR A 71 1.93 2.33 2.92
CA TYR A 71 1.49 1.12 2.23
C TYR A 71 0.25 1.39 1.38
N VAL A 72 -0.73 2.11 1.95
CA VAL A 72 -1.95 2.55 1.27
C VAL A 72 -1.64 3.46 0.09
N ALA A 73 -0.70 4.39 0.23
CA ALA A 73 -0.28 5.28 -0.85
C ALA A 73 0.36 4.52 -2.02
N VAL A 74 1.24 3.55 -1.73
CA VAL A 74 1.88 2.69 -2.74
C VAL A 74 0.83 1.98 -3.57
N ILE A 75 -0.05 1.29 -2.87
CA ILE A 75 -1.18 0.55 -3.43
C ILE A 75 -2.06 1.43 -4.31
N SER A 76 -2.40 2.60 -3.80
CA SER A 76 -3.31 3.52 -4.46
C SER A 76 -2.73 3.98 -5.80
N HIS A 77 -1.43 4.24 -5.81
CA HIS A 77 -0.70 4.58 -7.02
C HIS A 77 -0.64 3.43 -8.02
N PHE A 78 -0.48 2.19 -7.56
CA PHE A 78 -0.50 1.02 -8.44
C PHE A 78 -1.87 0.79 -9.08
N VAL A 79 -2.96 0.88 -8.31
CA VAL A 79 -4.32 0.73 -8.84
C VAL A 79 -4.63 1.76 -9.93
N LYS A 80 -4.16 3.01 -9.77
CA LYS A 80 -4.24 4.05 -10.81
C LYS A 80 -3.53 3.65 -12.10
N LYS A 81 -2.43 2.90 -12.02
CA LYS A 81 -1.57 2.55 -13.17
C LYS A 81 -1.84 1.18 -13.77
N SER A 82 -2.44 0.25 -13.02
CA SER A 82 -2.61 -1.16 -13.42
C SER A 82 -3.93 -1.45 -14.14
N GLY A 83 -4.87 -0.50 -14.14
CA GLY A 83 -6.13 -0.61 -14.87
C GLY A 83 -7.19 -1.51 -14.21
N PRO A 84 -8.36 -1.67 -14.83
CA PRO A 84 -9.55 -2.25 -14.16
C PRO A 84 -9.43 -3.73 -13.78
N HIS A 85 -8.61 -4.50 -14.50
CA HIS A 85 -8.45 -5.95 -14.27
C HIS A 85 -7.71 -6.23 -12.95
N ASP A 86 -6.65 -5.47 -12.69
CA ASP A 86 -5.79 -5.64 -11.51
C ASP A 86 -6.45 -5.06 -10.25
N MET A 87 -7.46 -4.20 -10.42
CA MET A 87 -8.24 -3.58 -9.35
C MET A 87 -9.09 -4.57 -8.54
N HIS A 88 -9.70 -5.56 -9.19
CA HIS A 88 -10.48 -6.57 -8.47
C HIS A 88 -9.58 -7.44 -7.59
N VAL A 89 -8.44 -7.88 -8.14
CA VAL A 89 -7.43 -8.64 -7.39
C VAL A 89 -6.88 -7.82 -6.23
N PHE A 90 -6.62 -6.53 -6.46
CA PHE A 90 -6.22 -5.60 -5.42
C PHE A 90 -7.22 -5.54 -4.24
N VAL A 91 -8.49 -5.29 -4.55
CA VAL A 91 -9.52 -5.10 -3.51
C VAL A 91 -9.69 -6.36 -2.67
N CYS A 92 -9.78 -7.51 -3.32
CA CYS A 92 -10.03 -8.79 -2.66
C CYS A 92 -8.82 -9.29 -1.87
N SER A 93 -7.62 -9.18 -2.42
CA SER A 93 -6.41 -9.79 -1.85
C SER A 93 -5.66 -8.89 -0.86
N ILE A 94 -5.80 -7.56 -0.97
CA ILE A 94 -5.08 -6.62 -0.09
C ILE A 94 -6.04 -5.72 0.69
N TRP A 95 -6.96 -5.04 0.00
CA TRP A 95 -7.72 -3.96 0.63
C TRP A 95 -8.64 -4.45 1.75
N ILE A 96 -9.46 -5.46 1.46
CA ILE A 96 -10.40 -6.02 2.44
C ILE A 96 -9.65 -6.61 3.65
N PRO A 97 -8.59 -7.43 3.48
CA PRO A 97 -7.79 -7.91 4.61
C PRO A 97 -7.16 -6.78 5.44
N LEU A 98 -6.60 -5.75 4.80
CA LEU A 98 -5.97 -4.62 5.49
C LEU A 98 -6.98 -3.87 6.37
N LEU A 99 -8.16 -3.58 5.82
CA LEU A 99 -9.23 -2.92 6.56
C LEU A 99 -9.72 -3.75 7.75
N LYS A 100 -9.82 -5.08 7.59
CA LYS A 100 -10.17 -5.98 8.70
C LYS A 100 -9.13 -5.97 9.82
N SER A 101 -7.85 -5.79 9.50
CA SER A 101 -6.77 -5.69 10.49
C SER A 101 -6.72 -4.34 11.21
N ILE A 102 -7.04 -3.24 10.53
CA ILE A 102 -7.03 -1.89 11.12
C ILE A 102 -8.29 -1.62 11.95
N TYR A 103 -9.45 -2.10 11.50
CA TYR A 103 -10.76 -1.87 12.13
C TYR A 103 -10.80 -2.09 13.66
N PRO A 104 -10.26 -3.20 14.21
CA PRO A 104 -10.27 -3.43 15.66
C PRO A 104 -9.23 -2.60 16.43
N CYS A 105 -8.24 -2.01 15.76
CA CYS A 105 -7.10 -1.34 16.39
C CYS A 105 -7.24 0.19 16.42
N ASP A 106 -7.66 0.80 15.31
CA ASP A 106 -7.67 2.27 15.17
C ASP A 106 -8.77 2.72 14.21
N ARG A 107 -9.85 3.26 14.77
CA ARG A 107 -11.03 3.70 14.01
C ARG A 107 -10.78 4.97 13.21
N GLU A 108 -9.91 5.86 13.69
CA GLU A 108 -9.55 7.08 12.97
C GLU A 108 -8.70 6.75 11.75
N LEU A 109 -7.68 5.90 11.93
CA LEU A 109 -6.85 5.40 10.83
C LEU A 109 -7.67 4.61 9.82
N PHE A 110 -8.63 3.79 10.28
CA PHE A 110 -9.57 3.10 9.40
C PHE A 110 -10.34 4.10 8.50
N ASN A 111 -10.84 5.20 9.07
CA ASN A 111 -11.59 6.20 8.32
C ASN A 111 -10.70 6.97 7.34
N GLU A 112 -9.48 7.31 7.74
CA GLU A 112 -8.49 8.00 6.90
C GLU A 112 -8.11 7.14 5.69
N VAL A 113 -7.71 5.89 5.95
CA VAL A 113 -7.34 4.90 4.92
C VAL A 113 -8.52 4.62 3.98
N SER A 114 -9.74 4.43 4.53
CA SER A 114 -10.96 4.26 3.72
C SER A 114 -11.23 5.46 2.82
N SER A 115 -11.06 6.68 3.34
CA SER A 115 -11.28 7.91 2.58
C SER A 115 -10.27 8.08 1.45
N LEU A 116 -8.99 7.77 1.70
CA LEU A 116 -7.94 7.80 0.68
C LEU A 116 -8.27 6.89 -0.50
N PHE A 117 -8.72 5.66 -0.23
CA PHE A 117 -9.12 4.73 -1.29
C PHE A 117 -10.38 5.16 -2.02
N LEU A 118 -11.41 5.62 -1.33
CA LEU A 118 -12.64 6.08 -2.00
C LEU A 118 -12.39 7.31 -2.89
N ASN A 119 -11.51 8.23 -2.47
CA ASN A 119 -11.11 9.35 -3.30
C ASN A 119 -10.33 8.89 -4.52
N LEU A 120 -9.43 7.93 -4.35
CA LEU A 120 -8.72 7.29 -5.46
C LEU A 120 -9.68 6.70 -6.51
N LEU A 121 -10.69 5.95 -6.06
CA LEU A 121 -11.69 5.33 -6.93
C LEU A 121 -12.46 6.37 -7.76
N LYS A 122 -12.79 7.51 -7.16
CA LYS A 122 -13.46 8.60 -7.85
C LYS A 122 -12.58 9.21 -8.92
N GLU A 123 -11.30 9.43 -8.61
CA GLU A 123 -10.33 9.97 -9.57
C GLU A 123 -10.04 9.02 -10.74
N THR A 124 -10.07 7.70 -10.52
CA THR A 124 -9.84 6.71 -11.59
C THR A 124 -11.04 6.47 -12.50
N ASN A 125 -12.25 6.86 -12.08
CA ASN A 125 -13.50 6.65 -12.83
C ASN A 125 -14.09 7.95 -13.42
N SER A 126 -13.39 9.08 -13.28
CA SER A 126 -13.72 10.37 -13.90
C SER A 126 -12.90 10.59 -15.16
#